data_AF-A0A6G1H420-F1
#
_entry.id   AF-A0A6G1H420-F1
#
_cell.length_a   1.000
_cell.length_b   1.000
_cell.length_c   1.000
_cell.angle_alpha   90.00
_cell.angle_beta   90.00
_cell.angle_gamma   90.00
#
_symmetry.space_group_name_H-M   'P 1'
#
loop_
_entity.id
_entity.type
_entity.pdbx_description
1 polymer ?
#
loop_
_entity_poly.entity_id
_entity_poly.type
_entity_poly.pdbx_seq_one_letter_code
_entity_poly.pdbx_strand_id
1 'polypeptide(L)'
;MASTLLRTSARPGLRFPITSTLIATAGGPQIAPASRPLSESQPQCRQDQRRPFANHPRTRPRNLNASRLIDGTRTFSATAQRFRDHHFDTLKFVQRLKDDGFTEEQAVAMMKVLSDVIEESIQNLTRTMVLREDQEKATYTQKVDFAKLRSELLTADSTESNLTRASHERLNNELTKLNSRLRDEIQRTQASVRLDLNLEKGRIREEANVQELKIKETQTRIEQETAVLREKLEAVKFSTLQWLMGVCTGTAALILGAWRLLM
;
A
#
# COMPACT_ATOMS: atom_id res chain seq x y z
N MET A 1 -94.01 -6.46 2.60
CA MET A 1 -94.28 -5.53 1.48
C MET A 1 -93.02 -4.74 1.19
N ALA A 2 -92.70 -4.46 -0.10
CA ALA A 2 -91.66 -3.53 -0.61
C ALA A 2 -90.19 -3.76 -0.14
N SER A 3 -89.19 -4.06 -1.00
CA SER A 3 -88.56 -3.25 -2.09
C SER A 3 -87.54 -2.20 -1.57
N THR A 4 -86.31 -1.97 -2.09
CA THR A 4 -85.39 -2.65 -3.06
C THR A 4 -83.96 -2.02 -2.93
N LEU A 5 -82.90 -2.65 -3.49
CA LEU A 5 -81.60 -2.10 -3.99
C LEU A 5 -80.29 -2.06 -3.14
N LEU A 6 -79.39 -2.99 -3.51
CA LEU A 6 -77.94 -2.89 -3.85
C LEU A 6 -76.89 -1.99 -3.13
N ARG A 7 -75.92 -2.71 -2.52
CA ARG A 7 -74.45 -2.77 -2.81
C ARG A 7 -73.47 -1.67 -2.32
N THR A 8 -72.22 -2.13 -2.19
CA THR A 8 -70.90 -1.48 -1.96
C THR A 8 -70.58 -0.95 -0.55
N SER A 9 -69.55 -1.54 0.07
CA SER A 9 -68.93 -1.14 1.33
C SER A 9 -67.41 -1.28 1.21
N ALA A 10 -66.68 -0.18 1.41
CA ALA A 10 -65.22 -0.16 1.44
C ALA A 10 -64.69 -0.47 2.84
N ARG A 11 -63.45 -0.97 2.95
CA ARG A 11 -62.67 -0.99 4.20
C ARG A 11 -61.19 -0.62 3.95
N PRO A 12 -60.59 0.25 4.77
CA PRO A 12 -59.16 0.58 4.70
C PRO A 12 -58.29 -0.45 5.44
N GLY A 13 -57.00 -0.48 5.11
CA GLY A 13 -56.03 -1.44 5.69
C GLY A 13 -55.25 -0.91 6.89
N LEU A 14 -54.49 -1.81 7.53
CA LEU A 14 -53.43 -1.53 8.52
C LEU A 14 -52.43 -2.71 8.56
N ARG A 15 -51.17 -2.42 8.88
CA ARG A 15 -50.03 -3.35 8.85
C ARG A 15 -49.84 -4.09 10.19
N PHE A 16 -49.26 -5.30 10.14
CA PHE A 16 -48.73 -6.05 11.29
C PHE A 16 -47.28 -6.53 11.01
N PRO A 17 -46.38 -6.59 12.01
CA PRO A 17 -45.07 -7.24 11.91
C PRO A 17 -44.83 -8.36 12.96
N ILE A 18 -44.28 -9.50 12.52
CA ILE A 18 -43.77 -10.67 13.28
C ILE A 18 -42.78 -11.44 12.35
N THR A 19 -41.78 -12.26 12.74
CA THR A 19 -41.40 -12.89 14.04
C THR A 19 -39.86 -12.99 14.18
N SER A 20 -39.38 -13.28 15.39
CA SER A 20 -37.98 -13.48 15.84
C SER A 20 -37.23 -14.71 15.29
N THR A 21 -35.91 -14.78 15.55
CA THR A 21 -35.23 -15.96 16.14
C THR A 21 -33.97 -15.50 16.91
N LEU A 22 -33.56 -16.25 17.94
CA LEU A 22 -32.62 -15.85 19.00
C LEU A 22 -31.71 -17.04 19.34
N ILE A 23 -30.37 -16.88 19.35
CA ILE A 23 -29.41 -17.82 19.96
C ILE A 23 -28.31 -17.03 20.69
N ALA A 24 -27.99 -17.44 21.92
CA ALA A 24 -26.83 -17.02 22.72
C ALA A 24 -25.86 -18.24 22.85
N THR A 25 -24.59 -18.18 23.27
CA THR A 25 -23.96 -17.54 24.45
C THR A 25 -22.42 -17.61 24.34
N ALA A 26 -21.71 -16.94 25.29
CA ALA A 26 -20.27 -17.03 25.59
C ALA A 26 -19.31 -16.30 24.62
N GLY A 27 -18.22 -15.67 25.07
CA GLY A 27 -17.73 -15.48 26.45
C GLY A 27 -16.20 -15.41 26.50
N GLY A 28 -15.61 -14.22 26.38
CA GLY A 28 -14.16 -14.00 26.40
C GLY A 28 -13.80 -12.52 26.63
N PRO A 29 -12.67 -12.20 27.28
CA PRO A 29 -12.48 -10.91 27.93
C PRO A 29 -12.03 -9.78 26.98
N GLN A 30 -12.53 -8.56 27.24
CA GLN A 30 -11.98 -7.34 26.65
C GLN A 30 -10.63 -6.99 27.29
N ILE A 31 -9.63 -6.68 26.45
CA ILE A 31 -8.41 -5.98 26.84
C ILE A 31 -8.45 -4.60 26.19
N ALA A 32 -8.55 -3.56 27.00
CA ALA A 32 -8.50 -2.18 26.54
C ALA A 32 -7.04 -1.68 26.48
N PRO A 33 -6.62 -0.97 25.42
CA PRO A 33 -5.42 -0.16 25.45
C PRO A 33 -5.74 1.26 25.93
N ALA A 34 -5.46 1.54 27.20
CA ALA A 34 -5.40 2.90 27.72
C ALA A 34 -3.97 3.44 27.57
N SER A 35 -3.78 4.49 26.76
CA SER A 35 -2.50 5.21 26.64
C SER A 35 -2.73 6.72 26.53
N ARG A 36 -2.33 7.46 27.56
CA ARG A 36 -2.26 8.94 27.54
C ARG A 36 -1.08 9.42 26.67
N PRO A 37 -1.13 10.64 26.11
CA PRO A 37 0.00 11.21 25.42
C PRO A 37 1.10 11.64 26.41
N LEU A 38 2.35 11.28 26.14
CA LEU A 38 3.49 11.90 26.80
C LEU A 38 3.91 13.14 25.99
N SER A 39 3.79 14.31 26.62
CA SER A 39 4.42 15.53 26.14
C SER A 39 5.81 15.59 26.76
N GLU A 40 6.86 15.65 25.95
CA GLU A 40 8.21 15.90 26.46
C GLU A 40 8.91 16.99 25.63
N SER A 41 9.42 17.96 26.37
CA SER A 41 9.81 19.28 25.90
C SER A 41 11.27 19.37 25.49
N GLN A 42 11.54 20.00 24.35
CA GLN A 42 12.89 20.49 24.02
C GLN A 42 13.37 21.53 25.05
N PRO A 43 14.64 21.50 25.48
CA PRO A 43 15.34 22.67 25.96
C PRO A 43 16.08 23.35 24.80
N GLN A 44 15.66 24.57 24.45
CA GLN A 44 16.51 25.49 23.68
C GLN A 44 17.61 26.06 24.57
N CYS A 45 18.81 26.23 24.03
CA CYS A 45 19.77 27.21 24.54
C CYS A 45 20.27 28.11 23.40
N ARG A 46 20.62 29.35 23.74
CA ARG A 46 20.59 30.52 22.85
C ARG A 46 21.82 30.67 21.91
N GLN A 47 21.59 31.53 20.91
CA GLN A 47 22.57 32.39 20.21
C GLN A 47 23.63 32.98 21.20
N ASP A 48 24.82 33.44 20.79
CA ASP A 48 25.08 34.25 19.59
C ASP A 48 26.60 34.41 19.25
N GLN A 49 26.89 34.87 18.03
CA GLN A 49 28.06 35.67 17.59
C GLN A 49 29.52 35.31 17.99
N ARG A 50 30.38 35.04 16.97
CA ARG A 50 31.25 36.06 16.30
C ARG A 50 31.99 35.51 15.06
N ARG A 51 32.66 36.41 14.33
CA ARG A 51 33.20 36.28 12.95
C ARG A 51 34.67 35.78 12.87
N PRO A 52 35.22 35.47 11.66
CA PRO A 52 36.31 34.50 11.48
C PRO A 52 37.70 35.15 11.34
N PHE A 53 38.76 34.33 11.45
CA PHE A 53 40.02 34.54 10.74
C PHE A 53 40.69 33.21 10.35
N ALA A 54 41.50 33.26 9.29
CA ALA A 54 42.05 32.10 8.61
C ALA A 54 43.42 31.65 9.15
N ASN A 55 43.74 30.37 8.95
CA ASN A 55 44.90 29.90 8.18
C ASN A 55 45.20 28.44 8.52
N HIS A 56 45.27 27.56 7.52
CA HIS A 56 46.25 26.46 7.42
C HIS A 56 46.40 26.07 5.94
N PRO A 57 47.60 25.68 5.45
CA PRO A 57 47.87 25.65 4.02
C PRO A 57 47.35 24.40 3.30
N ARG A 58 47.02 24.55 2.01
CA ARG A 58 46.89 23.43 1.07
C ARG A 58 48.22 22.69 0.94
N THR A 59 48.19 21.36 1.09
CA THR A 59 49.19 20.47 0.46
C THR A 59 48.51 19.60 -0.59
N ARG A 60 49.06 19.60 -1.81
CA ARG A 60 48.61 18.76 -2.94
C ARG A 60 49.03 17.31 -2.72
N PRO A 61 48.32 16.32 -3.29
CA PRO A 61 48.81 14.94 -3.32
C PRO A 61 50.07 14.86 -4.17
N ARG A 62 51.18 14.38 -3.60
CA ARG A 62 52.40 14.08 -4.36
C ARG A 62 52.36 12.63 -4.82
N ASN A 63 52.24 12.47 -6.13
CA ASN A 63 52.31 11.19 -6.83
C ASN A 63 53.66 10.49 -6.51
N LEU A 64 53.61 9.24 -6.03
CA LEU A 64 54.78 8.45 -5.62
C LEU A 64 55.08 7.32 -6.61
N ASN A 65 55.24 7.68 -7.88
CA ASN A 65 56.00 6.85 -8.82
C ASN A 65 57.49 7.06 -8.56
N ALA A 66 58.06 6.23 -7.69
CA ALA A 66 59.49 6.11 -7.52
C ALA A 66 59.85 4.67 -7.14
N SER A 67 59.95 3.81 -8.16
CA SER A 67 60.59 2.50 -8.05
C SER A 67 62.02 2.70 -7.54
N ARG A 68 62.23 2.47 -6.24
CA ARG A 68 63.57 2.38 -5.65
C ARG A 68 63.81 0.94 -5.25
N LEU A 69 65.01 0.46 -5.57
CA LEU A 69 65.47 -0.89 -5.32
C LEU A 69 65.10 -1.35 -3.91
N ILE A 70 64.53 -2.55 -3.81
CA ILE A 70 64.53 -3.32 -2.57
C ILE A 70 65.94 -3.88 -2.41
N ASP A 71 66.89 -3.01 -2.05
CA ASP A 71 68.09 -3.45 -1.34
C ASP A 71 67.72 -3.59 0.14
N GLY A 72 66.96 -4.65 0.40
CA GLY A 72 66.52 -5.08 1.72
C GLY A 72 67.17 -6.41 2.00
N THR A 73 68.36 -6.34 2.63
CA THR A 73 69.11 -7.50 3.12
C THR A 73 68.18 -8.53 3.71
N ARG A 74 68.25 -9.77 3.19
CA ARG A 74 67.53 -10.91 3.78
C ARG A 74 68.00 -11.07 5.21
N THR A 75 67.22 -10.58 6.17
CA THR A 75 67.46 -10.83 7.59
C THR A 75 67.20 -12.31 7.84
N PHE A 76 68.28 -13.09 7.74
CA PHE A 76 68.32 -14.45 8.27
C PHE A 76 68.09 -14.36 9.77
N SER A 77 66.82 -14.43 10.18
CA SER A 77 66.46 -14.62 11.57
C SER A 77 66.78 -16.06 11.93
N ALA A 78 68.07 -16.32 12.19
CA ALA A 78 68.48 -17.52 12.89
C ALA A 78 67.77 -17.49 14.23
N THR A 79 66.75 -18.34 14.40
CA THR A 79 66.14 -18.61 15.70
C THR A 79 67.28 -18.93 16.65
N ALA A 80 67.54 -18.05 17.60
CA ALA A 80 68.65 -18.20 18.53
C ALA A 80 68.56 -19.60 19.13
N GLN A 81 69.64 -20.37 19.00
CA GLN A 81 69.70 -21.76 19.44
C GLN A 81 69.39 -21.76 20.94
N ARG A 82 68.14 -22.06 21.29
CA ARG A 82 67.71 -22.14 22.68
C ARG A 82 68.55 -23.26 23.29
N PHE A 83 69.47 -22.88 24.18
CA PHE A 83 70.11 -23.84 25.04
C PHE A 83 68.99 -24.65 25.70
N ARG A 84 69.08 -25.98 25.62
CA ARG A 84 68.19 -26.83 26.41
C ARG A 84 68.63 -26.61 27.85
N ASP A 85 67.97 -25.69 28.54
CA ASP A 85 68.13 -25.56 29.99
C ASP A 85 67.82 -26.93 30.57
N HIS A 86 68.82 -27.52 31.23
CA HIS A 86 68.66 -28.83 31.85
C HIS A 86 67.83 -28.62 33.12
N HIS A 87 66.50 -28.64 32.96
CA HIS A 87 65.54 -28.44 34.04
C HIS A 87 65.62 -29.52 35.14
N PHE A 88 66.40 -30.58 34.92
CA PHE A 88 66.60 -31.69 35.84
C PHE A 88 68.09 -31.96 36.08
N ASP A 89 68.54 -31.83 37.33
CA ASP A 89 69.91 -32.09 37.79
C ASP A 89 70.08 -33.59 38.09
N THR A 90 70.49 -34.34 37.08
CA THR A 90 70.68 -35.81 37.15
C THR A 90 71.78 -36.22 38.12
N LEU A 91 72.80 -35.38 38.33
CA LEU A 91 73.93 -35.63 39.23
C LEU A 91 73.52 -35.53 40.70
N LYS A 92 72.81 -34.46 41.09
CA LYS A 92 72.26 -34.35 42.45
C LYS A 92 71.23 -35.43 42.78
N PHE A 93 70.45 -35.85 41.79
CA PHE A 93 69.49 -36.93 41.98
C PHE A 93 70.19 -38.26 42.31
N VAL A 94 71.21 -38.63 41.53
CA VAL A 94 72.01 -39.83 41.79
C VAL A 94 72.78 -39.74 43.12
N GLN A 95 73.35 -38.58 43.46
CA GLN A 95 74.02 -38.38 44.75
C GLN A 95 73.07 -38.61 45.94
N ARG A 96 71.87 -38.02 45.93
CA ARG A 96 70.86 -38.25 46.97
C ARG A 96 70.47 -39.71 47.12
N LEU A 97 70.24 -40.44 46.03
CA LEU A 97 69.92 -41.87 46.11
C LEU A 97 71.08 -42.68 46.72
N LYS A 98 72.34 -42.32 46.45
CA LYS A 98 73.50 -42.96 47.07
C LYS A 98 73.61 -42.64 48.57
N ASP A 99 73.30 -41.40 48.97
CA ASP A 99 73.25 -40.99 50.39
C ASP A 99 72.13 -41.72 51.15
N ASP A 100 70.98 -41.97 50.51
CA ASP A 100 69.86 -42.77 51.04
C ASP A 100 70.10 -44.30 51.00
N GLY A 101 71.29 -44.75 50.59
CA GLY A 101 71.73 -46.15 50.66
C GLY A 101 71.50 -47.03 49.42
N PHE A 102 71.12 -46.45 48.27
CA PHE A 102 71.04 -47.20 47.00
C PHE A 102 72.41 -47.38 46.37
N THR A 103 72.60 -48.48 45.63
CA THR A 103 73.83 -48.66 44.84
C THR A 103 73.87 -47.68 43.67
N GLU A 104 75.07 -47.31 43.23
CA GLU A 104 75.28 -46.36 42.13
C GLU A 104 74.57 -46.79 40.83
N GLU A 105 74.62 -48.09 40.53
CA GLU A 105 73.96 -48.68 39.35
C GLU A 105 72.43 -48.55 39.43
N GLN A 106 71.84 -48.78 40.61
CA GLN A 106 70.40 -48.63 40.85
C GLN A 106 69.98 -47.14 40.78
N ALA A 107 70.74 -46.25 41.39
CA ALA A 107 70.49 -44.81 41.35
C ALA A 107 70.53 -44.26 39.92
N VAL A 108 71.51 -44.68 39.11
CA VAL A 108 71.62 -44.32 37.69
C VAL A 108 70.50 -44.94 36.85
N ALA A 109 70.07 -46.17 37.14
CA ALA A 109 68.96 -46.80 36.43
C ALA A 109 67.62 -46.07 36.71
N MET A 110 67.33 -45.74 37.96
CA MET A 110 66.13 -44.98 38.34
C MET A 110 66.14 -43.56 37.76
N MET A 111 67.30 -42.90 37.72
CA MET A 111 67.45 -41.58 37.11
C MET A 111 67.09 -41.59 35.61
N LYS A 112 67.50 -42.61 34.86
CA LYS A 112 67.17 -42.75 33.42
C LYS A 112 65.66 -42.86 33.21
N VAL A 113 65.00 -43.77 33.92
CA VAL A 113 63.53 -43.96 33.81
C VAL A 113 62.78 -42.67 34.16
N LEU A 114 63.23 -41.95 35.20
CA LEU A 114 62.61 -40.67 35.56
C LEU A 114 62.83 -39.59 34.49
N SER A 115 64.02 -39.54 33.88
CA SER A 115 64.35 -38.64 32.79
C SER A 115 63.47 -38.88 31.56
N ASP A 116 63.21 -40.14 31.22
CA ASP A 116 62.35 -40.51 30.09
C ASP A 116 60.89 -40.05 30.33
N VAL A 117 60.35 -40.30 31.53
CA VAL A 117 58.98 -39.86 31.91
C VAL A 117 58.86 -38.33 31.96
N ILE A 118 59.89 -37.62 32.42
CA ILE A 118 59.91 -36.15 32.46
C ILE A 118 59.99 -35.57 31.04
N GLU A 119 60.83 -36.11 30.16
CA GLU A 119 60.93 -35.67 28.77
C GLU A 119 59.61 -35.92 28.02
N GLU A 120 58.97 -37.09 28.20
CA GLU A 120 57.64 -37.37 27.64
C GLU A 120 56.57 -36.39 28.14
N SER A 121 56.56 -36.10 29.45
CA SER A 121 55.64 -35.15 30.09
C SER A 121 55.82 -33.72 29.56
N ILE A 122 57.07 -33.24 29.47
CA ILE A 122 57.40 -31.91 28.93
C ILE A 122 56.99 -31.81 27.46
N GLN A 123 57.24 -32.86 26.65
CA GLN A 123 56.78 -32.88 25.26
C GLN A 123 55.25 -32.86 25.15
N ASN A 124 54.53 -33.57 26.02
CA ASN A 124 53.06 -33.58 26.02
C ASN A 124 52.47 -32.21 26.39
N LEU A 125 53.03 -31.54 27.42
CA LEU A 125 52.66 -30.18 27.79
C LEU A 125 52.98 -29.18 26.67
N THR A 126 54.18 -29.26 26.08
CA THR A 126 54.62 -28.35 25.02
C THR A 126 53.80 -28.51 23.72
N ARG A 127 53.23 -29.70 23.45
CA ARG A 127 52.30 -29.93 22.32
C ARG A 127 50.96 -29.20 22.46
N THR A 128 50.53 -28.89 23.69
CA THR A 128 49.23 -28.23 23.95
C THR A 128 49.35 -26.77 24.36
N MET A 129 50.56 -26.31 24.71
CA MET A 129 50.86 -24.92 25.01
C MET A 129 51.19 -24.12 23.74
N VAL A 130 50.77 -22.84 23.72
CA VAL A 130 51.06 -21.88 22.65
C VAL A 130 51.99 -20.79 23.20
N LEU A 131 52.97 -20.34 22.40
CA LEU A 131 53.84 -19.24 22.79
C LEU A 131 53.02 -17.94 22.87
N ARG A 132 53.30 -17.11 23.89
CA ARG A 132 52.57 -15.85 24.10
C ARG A 132 52.66 -14.92 22.88
N GLU A 133 53.81 -14.90 22.20
CA GLU A 133 54.01 -14.16 20.96
C GLU A 133 53.02 -14.58 19.85
N ASP A 134 52.77 -15.88 19.69
CA ASP A 134 51.85 -16.39 18.66
C ASP A 134 50.38 -16.21 19.08
N GLN A 135 50.08 -16.31 20.38
CA GLN A 135 48.77 -15.94 20.93
C GLN A 135 48.47 -14.45 20.71
N GLU A 136 49.44 -13.56 20.93
CA GLU A 136 49.33 -12.12 20.72
C GLU A 136 49.16 -11.77 19.25
N LYS A 137 49.94 -12.40 18.34
CA LYS A 137 49.76 -12.26 16.88
C LYS A 137 48.36 -12.71 16.43
N ALA A 138 47.90 -13.89 16.86
CA ALA A 138 46.57 -14.39 16.51
C ALA A 138 45.47 -13.44 17.01
N THR A 139 45.60 -12.95 18.25
CA THR A 139 44.67 -11.97 18.84
C THR A 139 44.69 -10.63 18.09
N TYR A 140 45.85 -10.19 17.60
CA TYR A 140 45.98 -8.96 16.82
C TYR A 140 45.30 -9.10 15.45
N THR A 141 45.57 -10.17 14.71
CA THR A 141 44.91 -10.46 13.43
C THR A 141 43.41 -10.51 13.59
N GLN A 142 42.91 -11.25 14.59
CA GLN A 142 41.48 -11.34 14.89
C GLN A 142 40.84 -9.97 15.18
N LYS A 143 41.53 -9.07 15.89
CA LYS A 143 41.05 -7.69 16.14
C LYS A 143 41.00 -6.84 14.87
N VAL A 144 41.99 -6.98 13.98
CA VAL A 144 42.01 -6.29 12.67
C VAL A 144 40.88 -6.81 11.79
N ASP A 145 40.66 -8.12 11.74
CA ASP A 145 39.59 -8.74 10.98
C ASP A 145 38.20 -8.30 11.49
N PHE A 146 37.98 -8.28 12.81
CA PHE A 146 36.73 -7.74 13.38
C PHE A 146 36.54 -6.25 13.09
N ALA A 147 37.60 -5.43 13.11
CA ALA A 147 37.51 -4.02 12.74
C ALA A 147 37.13 -3.84 11.26
N LYS A 148 37.71 -4.65 10.38
CA LYS A 148 37.40 -4.67 8.94
C LYS A 148 35.97 -5.13 8.68
N LEU A 149 35.56 -6.28 9.22
CA LEU A 149 34.19 -6.81 9.11
C LEU A 149 33.15 -5.81 9.63
N ARG A 150 33.43 -5.11 10.73
CA ARG A 150 32.55 -4.05 11.24
C ARG A 150 32.45 -2.86 10.27
N SER A 151 33.56 -2.46 9.66
CA SER A 151 33.58 -1.39 8.66
C SER A 151 32.80 -1.77 7.40
N GLU A 152 32.96 -3.00 6.93
CA GLU A 152 32.23 -3.54 5.77
C GLU A 152 30.74 -3.66 6.08
N LEU A 153 30.36 -4.19 7.25
CA LEU A 153 28.97 -4.30 7.70
C LEU A 153 28.28 -2.93 7.80
N LEU A 154 28.91 -1.93 8.44
CA LEU A 154 28.36 -0.57 8.55
C LEU A 154 28.23 0.11 7.18
N THR A 155 29.13 -0.20 6.25
CA THR A 155 29.04 0.32 4.87
C THR A 155 27.88 -0.34 4.13
N ALA A 156 27.77 -1.67 4.21
CA ALA A 156 26.69 -2.43 3.57
C ALA A 156 25.30 -2.00 4.09
N ASP A 157 25.12 -1.99 5.41
CA ASP A 157 23.88 -1.56 6.11
C ASP A 157 23.47 -0.13 5.72
N SER A 158 24.42 0.80 5.70
CA SER A 158 24.20 2.16 5.20
C SER A 158 23.78 2.19 3.73
N THR A 159 24.44 1.42 2.85
CA THR A 159 24.08 1.38 1.42
C THR A 159 22.70 0.76 1.18
N GLU A 160 22.35 -0.31 1.88
CA GLU A 160 21.05 -0.99 1.77
C GLU A 160 19.92 -0.13 2.34
N SER A 161 20.14 0.50 3.49
CA SER A 161 19.22 1.46 4.09
C SER A 161 18.95 2.66 3.17
N ASN A 162 20.00 3.21 2.54
CA ASN A 162 19.86 4.32 1.59
C ASN A 162 19.15 3.90 0.30
N LEU A 163 19.44 2.71 -0.24
CA LEU A 163 18.77 2.16 -1.42
C LEU A 163 17.27 1.92 -1.14
N THR A 164 16.96 1.32 0.01
CA THR A 164 15.60 1.05 0.47
C THR A 164 14.82 2.35 0.69
N ARG A 165 15.47 3.36 1.29
CA ARG A 165 14.86 4.69 1.44
C ARG A 165 14.58 5.35 0.09
N ALA A 166 15.54 5.32 -0.83
CA ALA A 166 15.39 5.90 -2.16
C ALA A 166 14.29 5.20 -2.99
N SER A 167 14.17 3.87 -2.87
CA SER A 167 13.09 3.13 -3.53
C SER A 167 11.72 3.43 -2.92
N HIS A 168 11.62 3.55 -1.59
CA HIS A 168 10.39 4.00 -0.91
C HIS A 168 9.98 5.43 -1.31
N GLU A 169 10.90 6.38 -1.32
CA GLU A 169 10.62 7.77 -1.73
C GLU A 169 10.19 7.81 -3.21
N ARG A 170 10.83 7.03 -4.09
CA ARG A 170 10.40 6.87 -5.49
C ARG A 170 8.99 6.29 -5.62
N LEU A 171 8.70 5.18 -4.94
CA LEU A 171 7.38 4.53 -4.98
C LEU A 171 6.27 5.45 -4.45
N ASN A 172 6.56 6.24 -3.41
CA ASN A 172 5.64 7.24 -2.88
C ASN A 172 5.38 8.38 -3.88
N ASN A 173 6.40 8.82 -4.62
CA ASN A 173 6.27 9.80 -5.70
C ASN A 173 5.47 9.25 -6.91
N GLU A 174 5.64 7.97 -7.24
CA GLU A 174 4.85 7.29 -8.28
C GLU A 174 3.38 7.10 -7.83
N LEU A 175 3.14 6.74 -6.56
CA LEU A 175 1.81 6.61 -5.97
C LEU A 175 1.04 7.94 -5.91
N THR A 176 1.69 9.03 -5.48
CA THR A 176 1.05 10.36 -5.44
C THR A 176 0.71 10.87 -6.85
N LYS A 177 1.59 10.65 -7.83
CA LYS A 177 1.37 10.95 -9.26
C LYS A 177 0.26 10.09 -9.89
N LEU A 178 0.13 8.82 -9.50
CA LEU A 178 -0.98 7.98 -9.93
C LEU A 178 -2.30 8.44 -9.31
N ASN A 179 -2.28 8.81 -8.02
CA ASN A 179 -3.46 9.31 -7.32
C ASN A 179 -3.99 10.61 -7.93
N SER A 180 -3.11 11.57 -8.28
CA SER A 180 -3.52 12.80 -8.95
C SER A 180 -4.14 12.50 -10.33
N ARG A 181 -3.46 11.69 -11.16
CA ARG A 181 -3.97 11.27 -12.48
C ARG A 181 -5.35 10.60 -12.40
N LEU A 182 -5.55 9.70 -11.44
CA LEU A 182 -6.84 9.06 -11.23
C LEU A 182 -7.92 10.06 -10.81
N ARG A 183 -7.62 11.03 -9.94
CA ARG A 183 -8.56 12.12 -9.60
C ARG A 183 -8.91 12.96 -10.83
N ASP A 184 -7.92 13.34 -11.63
CA ASP A 184 -8.12 14.13 -12.85
C ASP A 184 -9.00 13.38 -13.87
N GLU A 185 -8.79 12.07 -14.03
CA GLU A 185 -9.59 11.22 -14.92
C GLU A 185 -11.03 11.02 -14.39
N ILE A 186 -11.20 10.83 -13.08
CA ILE A 186 -12.52 10.75 -12.44
C ILE A 186 -13.28 12.08 -12.61
N GLN A 187 -12.61 13.22 -12.43
CA GLN A 187 -13.23 14.53 -12.64
C GLN A 187 -13.59 14.77 -14.11
N ARG A 188 -12.72 14.39 -15.05
CA ARG A 188 -12.97 14.51 -16.50
C ARG A 188 -14.12 13.63 -16.95
N THR A 189 -14.15 12.36 -16.54
CA THR A 189 -15.24 11.43 -16.85
C THR A 189 -16.55 11.87 -16.19
N GLN A 190 -16.53 12.35 -14.95
CA GLN A 190 -17.71 12.92 -14.29
C GLN A 190 -18.23 14.18 -15.02
N ALA A 191 -17.35 15.07 -15.48
CA ALA A 191 -17.73 16.23 -16.27
C ALA A 191 -18.33 15.83 -17.63
N SER A 192 -17.73 14.84 -18.29
CA SER A 192 -18.23 14.27 -19.56
C SER A 192 -19.64 13.68 -19.40
N VAL A 193 -19.86 12.82 -18.40
CA VAL A 193 -21.19 12.22 -18.11
C VAL A 193 -22.22 13.29 -17.73
N ARG A 194 -21.82 14.34 -17.01
CA ARG A 194 -22.73 15.48 -16.72
C ARG A 194 -23.11 16.25 -17.99
N LEU A 195 -22.17 16.46 -18.91
CA LEU A 195 -22.43 17.10 -20.20
C LEU A 195 -23.36 16.24 -21.06
N ASP A 196 -23.06 14.94 -21.18
CA ASP A 196 -23.84 13.96 -21.93
C ASP A 196 -25.30 13.91 -21.45
N LEU A 197 -25.52 13.77 -20.13
CA LEU A 197 -26.86 13.83 -19.54
C LEU A 197 -27.57 15.17 -19.73
N ASN A 198 -26.85 16.29 -19.85
CA ASN A 198 -27.44 17.60 -20.10
C ASN A 198 -27.81 17.78 -21.58
N LEU A 199 -26.98 17.29 -22.50
CA LEU A 199 -27.28 17.25 -23.93
C LEU A 199 -28.47 16.33 -24.22
N GLU A 200 -28.52 15.15 -23.60
CA GLU A 200 -29.61 14.20 -23.75
C GLU A 200 -30.94 14.74 -23.16
N LYS A 201 -30.90 15.43 -22.01
CA LYS A 201 -32.07 16.18 -21.52
C LYS A 201 -32.52 17.28 -22.48
N GLY A 202 -31.56 17.96 -23.13
CA GLY A 202 -31.84 18.94 -24.18
C GLY A 202 -32.54 18.29 -25.38
N ARG A 203 -32.03 17.15 -25.84
CA ARG A 203 -32.60 16.36 -26.94
C ARG A 203 -34.01 15.87 -26.62
N ILE A 204 -34.22 15.26 -25.46
CA ILE A 204 -35.54 14.80 -25.01
C ILE A 204 -36.53 15.97 -24.92
N ARG A 205 -36.09 17.14 -24.43
CA ARG A 205 -36.92 18.35 -24.39
C ARG A 205 -37.30 18.82 -25.79
N GLU A 206 -36.37 18.83 -26.73
CA GLU A 206 -36.64 19.26 -28.10
C GLU A 206 -37.55 18.27 -28.85
N GLU A 207 -37.33 16.96 -28.68
CA GLU A 207 -38.23 15.93 -29.21
C GLU A 207 -39.64 16.05 -28.63
N ALA A 208 -39.76 16.36 -27.33
CA ALA A 208 -41.05 16.65 -26.70
C ALA A 208 -41.72 17.93 -27.25
N ASN A 209 -40.96 19.01 -27.45
CA ASN A 209 -41.49 20.24 -28.08
C ASN A 209 -42.00 19.96 -29.51
N VAL A 210 -41.25 19.19 -30.29
CA VAL A 210 -41.64 18.79 -31.67
C VAL A 210 -42.90 17.93 -31.66
N GLN A 211 -43.06 17.03 -30.69
CA GLN A 211 -44.30 16.27 -30.50
C GLN A 211 -45.47 17.19 -30.08
N GLU A 212 -45.26 18.14 -29.17
CA GLU A 212 -46.27 19.11 -28.75
C GLU A 212 -46.75 19.98 -29.92
N LEU A 213 -45.83 20.43 -30.79
CA LEU A 213 -46.16 21.18 -32.00
C LEU A 213 -47.00 20.35 -32.98
N LYS A 214 -46.62 19.09 -33.23
CA LYS A 214 -47.41 18.17 -34.08
C LYS A 214 -48.80 17.92 -33.51
N ILE A 215 -48.92 17.76 -32.18
CA ILE A 215 -50.23 17.62 -31.50
C ILE A 215 -51.07 18.88 -31.73
N LYS A 216 -50.49 20.08 -31.54
CA LYS A 216 -51.19 21.36 -31.80
C LYS A 216 -51.62 21.52 -33.26
N GLU A 217 -50.78 21.15 -34.22
CA GLU A 217 -51.15 21.14 -35.64
C GLU A 217 -52.32 20.18 -35.93
N THR A 218 -52.28 18.96 -35.38
CA THR A 218 -53.40 18.02 -35.55
C THR A 218 -54.68 18.50 -34.85
N GLN A 219 -54.56 19.17 -33.70
CA GLN A 219 -55.68 19.76 -32.96
C GLN A 219 -56.35 20.87 -33.77
N THR A 220 -55.59 21.83 -34.32
CA THR A 220 -56.15 22.90 -35.16
C THR A 220 -56.77 22.35 -36.44
N ARG A 221 -56.20 21.29 -37.02
CA ARG A 221 -56.80 20.60 -38.16
C ARG A 221 -58.12 19.92 -37.81
N ILE A 222 -58.23 19.25 -36.66
CA ILE A 222 -59.49 18.65 -36.18
C ILE A 222 -60.54 19.74 -35.95
N GLU A 223 -60.16 20.88 -35.39
CA GLU A 223 -61.06 22.03 -35.19
C GLU A 223 -61.57 22.60 -36.53
N GLN A 224 -60.70 22.72 -37.53
CA GLN A 224 -61.07 23.12 -38.90
C GLN A 224 -62.02 22.10 -39.56
N GLU A 225 -61.69 20.81 -39.51
CA GLU A 225 -62.54 19.74 -40.06
C GLU A 225 -63.91 19.71 -39.34
N THR A 226 -63.95 19.97 -38.03
CA THR A 226 -65.18 20.08 -37.25
C THR A 226 -66.02 21.31 -37.64
N ALA A 227 -65.39 22.47 -37.90
CA ALA A 227 -66.07 23.67 -38.39
C ALA A 227 -66.70 23.43 -39.78
N VAL A 228 -65.97 22.79 -40.70
CA VAL A 228 -66.47 22.43 -42.03
C VAL A 228 -67.62 21.40 -41.94
N LEU A 229 -67.54 20.42 -41.03
CA LEU A 229 -68.65 19.49 -40.79
C LEU A 229 -69.89 20.18 -40.23
N ARG A 230 -69.70 21.19 -39.36
CA ARG A 230 -70.80 22.01 -38.83
C ARG A 230 -71.48 22.83 -39.91
N GLU A 231 -70.71 23.52 -40.76
CA GLU A 231 -71.23 24.28 -41.91
C GLU A 231 -72.06 23.37 -42.84
N LYS A 232 -71.52 22.21 -43.21
CA LYS A 232 -72.25 21.21 -44.02
C LYS A 232 -73.54 20.76 -43.35
N LEU A 233 -73.54 20.56 -42.03
CA LEU A 233 -74.73 20.16 -41.27
C LEU A 233 -75.78 21.28 -41.19
N GLU A 234 -75.37 22.55 -41.10
CA GLU A 234 -76.25 23.72 -41.17
C GLU A 234 -76.84 23.90 -42.58
N ALA A 235 -76.05 23.68 -43.64
CA ALA A 235 -76.53 23.66 -45.02
C ALA A 235 -77.53 22.51 -45.30
N VAL A 236 -77.27 21.30 -44.79
CA VAL A 236 -78.22 20.16 -44.90
C VAL A 236 -79.53 20.44 -44.16
N LYS A 237 -79.47 21.06 -42.97
CA LYS A 237 -80.67 21.52 -42.25
C LYS A 237 -81.48 22.51 -43.08
N PHE A 238 -80.83 23.53 -43.66
CA PHE A 238 -81.53 24.52 -44.48
C PHE A 238 -82.17 23.90 -45.72
N SER A 239 -81.44 23.02 -46.43
CA SER A 239 -81.98 22.26 -47.56
C SER A 239 -83.20 21.42 -47.17
N THR A 240 -83.15 20.73 -46.03
CA THR A 240 -84.27 19.92 -45.53
C THR A 240 -85.50 20.78 -45.17
N LEU A 241 -85.29 21.96 -44.57
CA LEU A 241 -86.35 22.93 -44.31
C LEU A 241 -86.95 23.49 -45.60
N GLN A 242 -86.14 23.76 -46.62
CA GLN A 242 -86.62 24.21 -47.93
C GLN A 242 -87.47 23.14 -48.63
N TRP A 243 -87.03 21.88 -48.62
CA TRP A 243 -87.82 20.75 -49.13
C TRP A 243 -89.13 20.58 -48.36
N LEU A 244 -89.10 20.68 -47.02
CA LEU A 244 -90.31 20.62 -46.18
C LEU A 244 -91.31 21.73 -46.54
N MET A 245 -90.85 22.98 -46.66
CA MET A 245 -91.69 24.11 -47.07
C MET A 245 -92.26 23.90 -48.48
N GLY A 246 -91.47 23.37 -49.41
CA GLY A 246 -91.91 23.02 -50.76
C GLY A 246 -93.01 21.94 -50.77
N VAL A 247 -92.85 20.88 -49.99
CA VAL A 247 -93.86 19.82 -49.86
C VAL A 247 -95.13 20.34 -49.19
N CYS A 248 -95.03 21.07 -48.08
CA CYS A 248 -96.20 21.67 -47.42
C CYS A 248 -96.95 22.66 -48.31
N THR A 249 -96.24 23.48 -49.09
CA THR A 249 -96.87 24.41 -50.04
C THR A 249 -97.52 23.66 -51.20
N GLY A 250 -96.87 22.60 -51.70
CA GLY A 250 -97.39 21.73 -52.75
C GLY A 250 -98.66 20.97 -52.34
N THR A 251 -98.69 20.38 -51.13
CA THR A 251 -99.89 19.71 -50.62
C THR A 251 -101.02 20.70 -50.35
N ALA A 252 -100.74 21.88 -49.79
CA ALA A 252 -101.72 22.95 -49.63
C ALA A 252 -102.31 23.41 -50.98
N ALA A 253 -101.47 23.59 -52.00
CA ALA A 253 -101.90 23.94 -53.35
C ALA A 253 -102.76 22.84 -54.00
N LEU A 254 -102.43 21.56 -53.82
CA LEU A 254 -103.24 20.44 -54.28
C LEU A 254 -104.59 20.36 -53.55
N ILE A 255 -104.63 20.60 -52.24
CA ILE A 255 -105.88 20.64 -51.45
C ILE A 255 -106.79 21.78 -51.93
N LEU A 256 -106.24 22.98 -52.14
CA LEU A 256 -106.99 24.13 -52.68
C LEU A 256 -107.46 23.88 -54.13
N GLY A 257 -106.62 23.23 -54.94
CA GLY A 257 -106.98 22.82 -56.30
C GLY A 257 -108.12 21.80 -56.34
N ALA A 258 -108.07 20.78 -55.48
CA ALA A 258 -109.12 19.79 -55.34
C ALA A 258 -110.42 20.39 -54.79
N TRP A 259 -110.34 21.27 -53.78
CA TRP A 259 -111.50 22.01 -53.26
C TRP A 259 -112.19 22.83 -54.36
N ARG A 260 -111.41 23.50 -55.21
CA ARG A 260 -111.90 24.28 -56.36
C ARG A 260 -112.51 23.42 -57.48
N LEU A 261 -112.22 22.13 -57.53
CA LEU A 261 -112.74 21.20 -58.55
C LEU A 261 -113.96 20.41 -58.03
N LEU A 262 -114.20 20.43 -56.72
CA LEU A 262 -115.33 19.80 -56.03
C LEU A 262 -116.53 20.76 -55.82
N MET A 263 -116.30 22.07 -55.88
CA MET A 263 -117.33 23.13 -55.87
C MET A 263 -117.62 23.64 -57.29
#